data_AF-A0A0R3SE16-F1
#
_entry.id   AF-A0A0R3SE16-F1
#
_cell.length_a   1.000
_cell.length_b   1.000
_cell.length_c   1.000
_cell.angle_alpha   90.00
_cell.angle_beta   90.00
_cell.angle_gamma   90.00
#
_symmetry.space_group_name_H-M   'P 1'
#
loop_
_entity.id
_entity.type
_entity.pdbx_description
1 polymer ?
#
loop_
_entity_poly.entity_id
_entity_poly.type
_entity_poly.pdbx_seq_one_letter_code
_entity_poly.pdbx_strand_id
1 'polypeptide(L)'
;MEVSHLKNLCIKYIAENFDFFVTQCSDCEEPKWVWRFPSPNCRISSPSADMILKEVAERKILKDEQLTLFSKQNVNLHSVYLQDIDLTPSSLCFLRNFTLLDINFKKVRGITLKDLLDNLNKNTFQDLRCLSVENIPFTPEVEWSVSSALGKFKNVLLLNISGTKLNSRSLGDLVKCIPQLKALDISETEVDNICCLKGLKENLIALVIHNLPLDINTGFETALTTILELKKLRYLDVSNHNRHASIRFPIVDRLVESQSLQCLEYLNYNGNPFLFTYRDIQNFIENHPALKLVGLIGCADLWAVINETAKYPNIMVSCLAIINSTKRFKLCYTITCRNLELSNHPVIWKLALDLQNDCIEHMSKTEIDEVGSNSSCMKCLLKYAAEVYLGESEVNALISAHGEERLSYLRNFLRLHDNDNRLYSELSDEIVIEMMQKLANSRPHVCENVVNYGGYEILTKILQVSLTKQIISPRFYYFKFNYHFTNIMFTI
;
A
#
# COMPACT_ATOMS: atom_id res chain seq x y z
N MET A 1 18.40 -17.02 -9.97
CA MET A 1 17.33 -16.01 -9.88
C MET A 1 16.02 -16.40 -10.60
N GLU A 2 15.97 -17.45 -11.42
CA GLU A 2 14.78 -17.78 -12.25
C GLU A 2 13.62 -18.53 -11.54
N VAL A 3 13.91 -19.29 -10.48
CA VAL A 3 12.89 -20.16 -9.82
C VAL A 3 11.80 -19.36 -9.08
N SER A 4 12.13 -18.18 -8.53
CA SER A 4 11.15 -17.34 -7.84
C SER A 4 10.14 -16.74 -8.81
N HIS A 5 10.55 -16.41 -10.04
CA HIS A 5 9.69 -15.81 -11.07
C HIS A 5 8.69 -16.84 -11.61
N LEU A 6 9.16 -18.04 -11.96
CA LEU A 6 8.27 -19.12 -12.40
C LEU A 6 7.26 -19.51 -11.32
N LYS A 7 7.72 -19.66 -10.06
CA LYS A 7 6.82 -19.94 -8.94
C LYS A 7 5.68 -18.92 -8.88
N ASN A 8 6.00 -17.63 -8.89
CA ASN A 8 4.99 -16.56 -8.86
C ASN A 8 4.01 -16.63 -10.02
N LEU A 9 4.50 -16.89 -11.25
CA LEU A 9 3.63 -17.07 -12.42
C LEU A 9 2.69 -18.26 -12.25
N CYS A 10 3.18 -19.39 -11.72
CA CYS A 10 2.34 -20.55 -11.43
C CYS A 10 1.27 -20.23 -10.37
N ILE A 11 1.61 -19.50 -9.31
CA ILE A 11 0.64 -19.09 -8.28
C ILE A 11 -0.47 -18.23 -8.89
N LYS A 12 -0.10 -17.22 -9.69
CA LYS A 12 -1.06 -16.36 -10.40
C LYS A 12 -1.95 -17.17 -11.33
N TYR A 13 -1.37 -18.06 -12.13
CA TYR A 13 -2.12 -18.92 -13.04
C TYR A 13 -3.10 -19.84 -12.31
N ILE A 14 -2.67 -20.45 -11.18
CA ILE A 14 -3.54 -21.28 -10.34
C ILE A 14 -4.71 -20.45 -9.81
N ALA A 15 -4.47 -19.24 -9.31
CA ALA A 15 -5.53 -18.38 -8.79
C ALA A 15 -6.49 -17.89 -9.89
N GLU A 16 -5.98 -17.55 -11.08
CA GLU A 16 -6.78 -17.13 -12.23
C GLU A 16 -7.66 -18.26 -12.79
N ASN A 17 -7.22 -19.50 -12.62
CA ASN A 17 -7.91 -20.69 -13.09
C ASN A 17 -8.36 -21.57 -11.92
N PHE A 18 -8.69 -20.98 -10.76
CA PHE A 18 -8.90 -21.71 -9.50
C PHE A 18 -9.95 -22.83 -9.64
N ASP A 19 -11.09 -22.56 -10.29
CA ASP A 19 -12.16 -23.53 -10.53
C ASP A 19 -11.74 -24.73 -11.40
N PHE A 20 -10.69 -24.59 -12.20
CA PHE A 20 -10.12 -25.71 -12.94
C PHE A 20 -9.39 -26.69 -12.02
N PHE A 21 -8.77 -26.19 -10.95
CA PHE A 21 -7.95 -26.97 -10.03
C PHE A 21 -8.72 -27.54 -8.84
N VAL A 22 -10.00 -27.20 -8.68
CA VAL A 22 -10.81 -27.66 -7.55
C VAL A 22 -12.09 -28.35 -8.02
N THR A 23 -12.62 -29.23 -7.19
CA THR A 23 -13.90 -29.90 -7.44
C THR A 23 -14.60 -30.21 -6.14
N GLN A 24 -15.92 -30.28 -6.16
CA GLN A 24 -16.70 -30.74 -5.02
C GLN A 24 -16.76 -32.27 -5.04
N CYS A 25 -16.46 -32.91 -3.91
CA CYS A 25 -16.68 -34.34 -3.71
C CYS A 25 -18.19 -34.61 -3.67
N SER A 26 -18.70 -35.39 -4.61
CA SER A 26 -20.09 -35.86 -4.63
C SER A 26 -20.35 -37.05 -3.71
N ASP A 27 -19.29 -37.77 -3.34
CA ASP A 27 -19.39 -39.10 -2.72
C ASP A 27 -19.16 -39.06 -1.19
N CYS A 28 -18.99 -37.85 -0.64
CA CYS A 28 -18.74 -37.59 0.76
C CYS A 28 -20.07 -37.34 1.50
N GLU A 29 -20.24 -37.83 2.74
CA GLU A 29 -21.44 -37.56 3.57
C GLU A 29 -21.77 -36.07 3.69
N GLU A 30 -20.73 -35.23 3.69
CA GLU A 30 -20.83 -33.79 3.55
C GLU A 30 -20.04 -33.34 2.30
N PRO A 31 -20.65 -32.55 1.39
CA PRO A 31 -19.95 -32.03 0.21
C PRO A 31 -18.74 -31.19 0.61
N LYS A 32 -17.55 -31.58 0.15
CA LYS A 32 -16.27 -30.90 0.47
C LYS A 32 -15.52 -30.54 -0.81
N TRP A 33 -14.79 -29.44 -0.77
CA TRP A 33 -13.93 -29.04 -1.87
C TRP A 33 -12.57 -29.75 -1.77
N VAL A 34 -12.13 -30.32 -2.89
CA VAL A 34 -10.85 -31.02 -3.01
C VAL A 34 -10.06 -30.52 -4.21
N TRP A 35 -8.74 -30.58 -4.12
CA TRP A 35 -7.85 -30.27 -5.23
C TRP A 35 -7.88 -31.39 -6.28
N ARG A 36 -7.88 -31.01 -7.55
CA ARG A 36 -7.65 -31.93 -8.69
C ARG A 36 -6.15 -32.17 -8.83
N PHE A 37 -5.59 -32.95 -7.92
CA PHE A 37 -4.20 -33.35 -8.01
C PHE A 37 -4.00 -34.45 -9.05
N PRO A 38 -2.85 -34.47 -9.76
CA PRO A 38 -2.50 -35.58 -10.66
C PRO A 38 -2.36 -36.92 -9.95
N SER A 39 -2.17 -36.93 -8.61
CA SER A 39 -1.98 -38.14 -7.81
C SER A 39 -2.65 -38.03 -6.43
N PRO A 40 -3.19 -39.12 -5.87
CA PRO A 40 -3.98 -39.11 -4.61
C PRO A 40 -3.23 -38.61 -3.36
N ASN A 41 -1.89 -38.71 -3.35
CA ASN A 41 -1.04 -38.34 -2.21
C ASN A 41 -0.30 -37.02 -2.41
N CYS A 42 -0.68 -36.22 -3.41
CA CYS A 42 -0.03 -34.95 -3.66
C CYS A 42 -0.38 -33.95 -2.54
N ARG A 43 0.63 -33.23 -2.05
CA ARG A 43 0.45 -32.16 -1.06
C ARG A 43 1.22 -30.92 -1.49
N ILE A 44 0.59 -29.76 -1.41
CA ILE A 44 1.25 -28.50 -1.69
C ILE A 44 1.99 -28.06 -0.42
N SER A 45 3.31 -27.93 -0.51
CA SER A 45 4.14 -27.51 0.63
C SER A 45 4.30 -26.00 0.71
N SER A 46 4.50 -25.47 1.92
CA SER A 46 4.98 -24.10 2.13
C SER A 46 6.35 -23.88 1.45
N PRO A 47 6.61 -22.68 0.86
CA PRO A 47 5.76 -21.49 0.87
C PRO A 47 4.68 -21.46 -0.23
N SER A 48 4.67 -22.43 -1.15
CA SER A 48 3.73 -22.39 -2.29
C SER A 48 2.28 -22.46 -1.83
N ALA A 49 1.94 -23.28 -0.83
CA ALA A 49 0.59 -23.34 -0.28
C ALA A 49 0.17 -22.00 0.36
N ASP A 50 1.06 -21.38 1.14
CA ASP A 50 0.83 -20.08 1.77
C ASP A 50 0.58 -18.99 0.71
N MET A 51 1.37 -19.01 -0.37
CA MET A 51 1.26 -18.07 -1.49
C MET A 51 -0.02 -18.26 -2.30
N ILE A 52 -0.45 -19.51 -2.56
CA ILE A 52 -1.74 -19.77 -3.22
C ILE A 52 -2.88 -19.23 -2.35
N LEU A 53 -2.90 -19.57 -1.06
CA LEU A 53 -3.93 -19.12 -0.13
C LEU A 53 -4.03 -17.58 -0.13
N LYS A 54 -2.89 -16.91 -0.04
CA LYS A 54 -2.82 -15.46 -0.10
C LYS A 54 -3.36 -14.90 -1.41
N GLU A 55 -2.91 -15.40 -2.56
CA GLU A 55 -3.32 -14.90 -3.88
C GLU A 55 -4.83 -15.07 -4.12
N VAL A 56 -5.40 -16.23 -3.76
CA VAL A 56 -6.85 -16.47 -3.92
C VAL A 56 -7.69 -15.64 -2.93
N ALA A 57 -7.16 -15.36 -1.74
CA ALA A 57 -7.80 -14.48 -0.76
C ALA A 57 -7.76 -13.00 -1.20
N GLU A 58 -6.61 -12.50 -1.69
CA GLU A 58 -6.47 -11.11 -2.19
C GLU A 58 -7.37 -10.85 -3.41
N ARG A 59 -7.55 -11.85 -4.27
CA ARG A 59 -8.48 -11.80 -5.41
C ARG A 59 -9.96 -11.95 -5.03
N LYS A 60 -10.28 -12.22 -3.75
CA LYS A 60 -11.65 -12.39 -3.24
C LYS A 60 -12.44 -13.51 -3.91
N ILE A 61 -11.74 -14.53 -4.39
CA ILE A 61 -12.38 -15.70 -5.03
C ILE A 61 -12.58 -16.85 -4.04
N LEU A 62 -11.84 -16.85 -2.93
CA LEU A 62 -11.95 -17.86 -1.89
C LEU A 62 -13.26 -17.70 -1.10
N LYS A 63 -14.03 -18.78 -0.98
CA LYS A 63 -15.24 -18.87 -0.15
C LYS A 63 -15.01 -19.70 1.09
N ASP A 64 -15.92 -19.57 2.05
CA ASP A 64 -15.85 -20.28 3.33
C ASP A 64 -15.75 -21.80 3.17
N GLU A 65 -16.60 -22.38 2.32
CA GLU A 65 -16.68 -23.82 2.11
C GLU A 65 -15.39 -24.38 1.46
N GLN A 66 -14.66 -23.51 0.77
CA GLN A 66 -13.42 -23.84 0.06
C GLN A 66 -12.19 -23.83 0.97
N LEU A 67 -12.27 -23.36 2.22
CA LEU A 67 -11.15 -23.42 3.17
C LEU A 67 -10.70 -24.86 3.47
N THR A 68 -11.58 -25.83 3.28
CA THR A 68 -11.27 -27.26 3.37
C THR A 68 -10.17 -27.70 2.39
N LEU A 69 -9.98 -26.97 1.28
CA LEU A 69 -8.86 -27.17 0.34
C LEU A 69 -7.50 -26.97 1.02
N PHE A 70 -7.43 -26.16 2.06
CA PHE A 70 -6.21 -25.83 2.81
C PHE A 70 -6.06 -26.65 4.10
N SER A 71 -6.76 -27.78 4.18
CA SER A 71 -6.59 -28.76 5.25
C SER A 71 -5.23 -29.49 5.17
N LYS A 72 -4.79 -30.08 6.28
CA LYS A 72 -3.48 -30.75 6.38
C LYS A 72 -3.33 -31.93 5.42
N GLN A 73 -4.44 -32.55 5.01
CA GLN A 73 -4.44 -33.61 4.00
C GLN A 73 -3.91 -33.11 2.65
N ASN A 74 -4.21 -31.85 2.30
CA ASN A 74 -3.93 -31.28 0.99
C ASN A 74 -2.69 -30.38 0.96
N VAL A 75 -2.39 -29.71 2.08
CA VAL A 75 -1.32 -28.70 2.13
C VAL A 75 -0.47 -28.79 3.40
N ASN A 76 0.67 -28.11 3.38
CA ASN A 76 1.45 -27.76 4.57
C ASN A 76 1.61 -26.25 4.65
N LEU A 77 0.97 -25.60 5.63
CA LEU A 77 0.99 -24.15 5.82
C LEU A 77 1.94 -23.73 6.94
N HIS A 78 2.68 -22.65 6.71
CA HIS A 78 3.36 -21.88 7.76
C HIS A 78 2.74 -20.50 7.96
N SER A 79 2.04 -19.98 6.97
CA SER A 79 1.43 -18.65 7.02
C SER A 79 0.00 -18.69 6.48
N VAL A 80 -0.92 -17.98 7.13
CA VAL A 80 -2.32 -17.90 6.73
C VAL A 80 -2.69 -16.46 6.49
N TYR A 81 -3.21 -16.17 5.29
CA TYR A 81 -3.71 -14.86 4.89
C TYR A 81 -5.17 -14.99 4.47
N LEU A 82 -6.06 -14.20 5.07
CA LEU A 82 -7.48 -14.12 4.71
C LEU A 82 -7.91 -12.66 4.65
N GLN A 83 -8.65 -12.28 3.61
CA GLN A 83 -9.12 -10.92 3.43
C GLN A 83 -10.57 -10.87 2.94
N ASP A 84 -11.35 -9.93 3.46
CA ASP A 84 -12.69 -9.57 2.97
C ASP A 84 -13.65 -10.78 2.83
N ILE A 85 -13.54 -11.76 3.74
CA ILE A 85 -14.29 -13.03 3.73
C ILE A 85 -15.21 -13.15 4.96
N ASP A 86 -16.41 -13.69 4.76
CA ASP A 86 -17.34 -14.08 5.82
C ASP A 86 -17.08 -15.52 6.22
N LEU A 87 -16.76 -15.76 7.49
CA LEU A 87 -16.44 -17.06 8.05
C LEU A 87 -17.39 -17.44 9.16
N THR A 88 -17.45 -18.74 9.46
CA THR A 88 -18.03 -19.25 10.70
C THR A 88 -16.93 -19.69 11.66
N PRO A 89 -17.19 -19.82 12.97
CA PRO A 89 -16.20 -20.38 13.90
C PRO A 89 -15.69 -21.78 13.50
N SER A 90 -16.54 -22.60 12.87
CA SER A 90 -16.17 -23.92 12.34
C SER A 90 -15.17 -23.85 11.19
N SER A 91 -15.20 -22.78 10.40
CA SER A 91 -14.32 -22.57 9.24
C SER A 91 -12.84 -22.51 9.61
N LEU A 92 -12.54 -22.16 10.87
CA LEU A 92 -11.16 -22.04 11.37
C LEU A 92 -10.58 -23.38 11.83
N CYS A 93 -11.35 -24.46 11.85
CA CYS A 93 -10.92 -25.75 12.41
C CYS A 93 -9.65 -26.32 11.76
N PHE A 94 -9.39 -26.00 10.48
CA PHE A 94 -8.21 -26.46 9.77
C PHE A 94 -6.90 -25.94 10.39
N LEU A 95 -6.93 -24.75 11.01
CA LEU A 95 -5.77 -24.10 11.64
C LEU A 95 -5.14 -24.95 12.75
N ARG A 96 -5.95 -25.76 13.45
CA ARG A 96 -5.50 -26.62 14.56
C ARG A 96 -4.40 -27.59 14.13
N ASN A 97 -4.35 -27.91 12.84
CA ASN A 97 -3.46 -28.92 12.29
C ASN A 97 -2.07 -28.38 11.91
N PHE A 98 -1.85 -27.06 11.96
CA PHE A 98 -0.63 -26.40 11.50
C PHE A 98 0.09 -25.66 12.61
N THR A 99 1.42 -25.71 12.60
CA THR A 99 2.26 -24.81 13.42
C THR A 99 2.55 -23.58 12.57
N LEU A 100 1.87 -22.48 12.88
CA LEU A 100 1.89 -21.26 12.08
C LEU A 100 2.93 -20.27 12.62
N LEU A 101 3.62 -19.60 11.71
CA LEU A 101 4.56 -18.51 11.95
C LEU A 101 3.90 -17.15 11.70
N ASP A 102 2.93 -17.07 10.78
CA ASP A 102 2.23 -15.83 10.46
C ASP A 102 0.73 -16.04 10.29
N ILE A 103 -0.07 -15.16 10.89
CA ILE A 103 -1.52 -15.06 10.69
C ILE A 103 -1.85 -13.61 10.32
N ASN A 104 -2.50 -13.41 9.18
CA ASN A 104 -2.92 -12.10 8.72
C ASN A 104 -4.37 -12.14 8.21
N PHE A 105 -5.29 -11.66 9.05
CA PHE A 105 -6.71 -11.56 8.76
C PHE A 105 -7.08 -10.08 8.63
N LYS A 106 -7.62 -9.72 7.47
CA LYS A 106 -8.03 -8.36 7.13
C LYS A 106 -9.52 -8.31 6.81
N LYS A 107 -10.31 -7.57 7.60
CA LYS A 107 -11.76 -7.41 7.36
C LYS A 107 -12.51 -8.75 7.26
N VAL A 108 -12.06 -9.73 8.03
CA VAL A 108 -12.72 -11.03 8.17
C VAL A 108 -13.92 -10.88 9.10
N ARG A 109 -15.08 -11.41 8.70
CA ARG A 109 -16.35 -11.27 9.41
C ARG A 109 -16.87 -12.63 9.90
N GLY A 110 -17.81 -12.60 10.84
CA GLY A 110 -18.49 -13.80 11.37
C GLY A 110 -17.70 -14.63 12.39
N ILE A 111 -16.47 -14.24 12.71
CA ILE A 111 -15.64 -14.82 13.76
C ILE A 111 -15.16 -13.77 14.75
N THR A 112 -14.82 -14.21 15.96
CA THR A 112 -14.16 -13.38 16.99
C THR A 112 -12.69 -13.76 17.13
N LEU A 113 -11.92 -12.93 17.83
CA LEU A 113 -10.54 -13.29 18.20
C LEU A 113 -10.51 -14.57 19.07
N LYS A 114 -11.51 -14.78 19.94
CA LYS A 114 -11.62 -16.01 20.73
C LYS A 114 -11.76 -17.24 19.82
N ASP A 115 -12.61 -17.18 18.79
CA ASP A 115 -12.78 -18.27 17.82
C ASP A 115 -11.46 -18.61 17.11
N LEU A 116 -10.68 -17.58 16.73
CA LEU A 116 -9.34 -17.78 16.17
C LEU A 116 -8.44 -18.51 17.16
N LEU A 117 -8.29 -17.98 18.38
CA LEU A 117 -7.39 -18.53 19.38
C LEU A 117 -7.76 -19.96 19.78
N ASP A 118 -9.04 -20.27 19.89
CA ASP A 118 -9.53 -21.60 20.23
C ASP A 118 -9.19 -22.64 19.14
N ASN A 119 -8.94 -22.19 17.90
CA ASN A 119 -8.54 -23.02 16.76
C ASN A 119 -7.03 -23.04 16.50
N LEU A 120 -6.20 -22.46 17.36
CA LEU A 120 -4.74 -22.58 17.26
C LEU A 120 -4.22 -23.70 18.17
N ASN A 121 -3.15 -24.38 17.74
CA ASN A 121 -2.47 -25.37 18.58
C ASN A 121 -1.36 -24.74 19.44
N LYS A 122 -0.88 -25.53 20.42
CA LYS A 122 0.16 -25.13 21.36
C LYS A 122 1.44 -24.62 20.69
N ASN A 123 1.86 -25.27 19.60
CA ASN A 123 3.10 -24.90 18.90
C ASN A 123 2.95 -23.54 18.22
N THR A 124 1.79 -23.25 17.62
CA THR A 124 1.52 -21.91 17.07
C THR A 124 1.63 -20.83 18.15
N PHE A 125 1.12 -21.06 19.37
CA PHE A 125 1.33 -20.10 20.47
C PHE A 125 2.81 -19.90 20.85
N GLN A 126 3.66 -20.91 20.61
CA GLN A 126 5.10 -20.80 20.86
C GLN A 126 5.85 -20.17 19.69
N ASP A 127 5.47 -20.41 18.45
CA ASP A 127 6.32 -20.11 17.28
C ASP A 127 5.84 -18.92 16.45
N LEU A 128 4.57 -18.50 16.61
CA LEU A 128 3.99 -17.39 15.86
C LEU A 128 4.82 -16.11 16.03
N ARG A 129 5.19 -15.50 14.91
CA ARG A 129 5.97 -14.26 14.81
C ARG A 129 5.12 -13.07 14.41
N CYS A 130 4.11 -13.29 13.58
CA CYS A 130 3.19 -12.25 13.12
C CYS A 130 1.75 -12.61 13.44
N LEU A 131 1.06 -11.73 14.16
CA LEU A 131 -0.38 -11.78 14.34
C LEU A 131 -0.98 -10.45 13.89
N SER A 132 -1.70 -10.47 12.78
CA SER A 132 -2.45 -9.32 12.27
C SER A 132 -3.92 -9.69 12.17
N VAL A 133 -4.75 -9.04 12.99
CA VAL A 133 -6.20 -9.25 13.07
C VAL A 133 -6.90 -7.90 13.06
N GLU A 134 -7.14 -7.38 11.85
CA GLU A 134 -7.77 -6.07 11.63
C GLU A 134 -9.30 -6.20 11.66
N ASN A 135 -9.96 -5.33 12.42
CA ASN A 135 -11.43 -5.25 12.54
C ASN A 135 -12.11 -6.55 13.03
N ILE A 136 -11.40 -7.38 13.79
CA ILE A 136 -11.97 -8.61 14.37
C ILE A 136 -12.60 -8.31 15.75
N PRO A 137 -13.87 -8.66 15.98
CA PRO A 137 -14.53 -8.40 17.25
C PRO A 137 -13.92 -9.20 18.41
N PHE A 138 -13.90 -8.56 19.56
CA PHE A 138 -13.57 -9.15 20.86
C PHE A 138 -14.86 -9.65 21.51
N THR A 139 -14.85 -10.86 22.07
CA THR A 139 -16.03 -11.39 22.79
C THR A 139 -16.28 -10.60 24.08
N PRO A 140 -17.54 -10.22 24.38
CA PRO A 140 -17.90 -9.45 25.58
C PRO A 140 -17.98 -10.28 26.87
N GLU A 141 -17.43 -11.51 26.89
CA GLU A 141 -17.53 -12.42 28.03
C GLU A 141 -16.74 -11.90 29.25
N VAL A 142 -17.35 -12.00 30.44
CA VAL A 142 -16.87 -11.42 31.71
C VAL A 142 -15.49 -11.92 32.15
N GLU A 143 -15.09 -13.13 31.72
CA GLU A 143 -13.81 -13.75 32.11
C GLU A 143 -12.70 -13.64 31.04
N TRP A 144 -13.02 -13.18 29.83
CA TRP A 144 -12.04 -13.19 28.73
C TRP A 144 -11.21 -11.92 28.72
N SER A 145 -10.03 -11.97 29.35
CA SER A 145 -9.02 -10.92 29.22
C SER A 145 -8.26 -11.08 27.89
N VAL A 146 -8.36 -10.07 27.03
CA VAL A 146 -7.58 -9.98 25.78
C VAL A 146 -6.08 -10.13 26.05
N SER A 147 -5.60 -9.53 27.14
CA SER A 147 -4.19 -9.57 27.54
C SER A 147 -3.77 -10.98 27.98
N SER A 148 -4.62 -11.74 28.67
CA SER A 148 -4.32 -13.13 29.01
C SER A 148 -4.36 -14.05 27.79
N ALA A 149 -5.28 -13.78 26.85
CA ALA A 149 -5.44 -14.54 25.63
C ALA A 149 -4.26 -14.33 24.67
N LEU A 150 -3.88 -13.08 24.40
CA LEU A 150 -2.74 -12.74 23.56
C LEU A 150 -1.39 -12.95 24.26
N GLY A 151 -1.34 -12.88 25.60
CA GLY A 151 -0.14 -13.20 26.39
C GLY A 151 0.30 -14.67 26.32
N LYS A 152 -0.51 -15.54 25.71
CA LYS A 152 -0.11 -16.92 25.38
C LYS A 152 0.99 -16.95 24.32
N PHE A 153 1.06 -15.95 23.45
CA PHE A 153 2.07 -15.89 22.40
C PHE A 153 3.45 -15.53 22.95
N LYS A 154 4.43 -16.42 22.78
CA LYS A 154 5.77 -16.26 23.38
C LYS A 154 6.81 -15.62 22.46
N ASN A 155 6.53 -15.58 21.16
CA ASN A 155 7.52 -15.20 20.14
C ASN A 155 7.01 -14.19 19.12
N VAL A 156 5.81 -13.63 19.33
CA VAL A 156 5.23 -12.62 18.46
C VAL A 156 6.11 -11.38 18.47
N LEU A 157 6.48 -10.93 17.27
CA LEU A 157 7.30 -9.75 17.00
C LEU A 157 6.49 -8.64 16.33
N LEU A 158 5.48 -8.99 15.53
CA LEU A 158 4.55 -8.06 14.90
C LEU A 158 3.14 -8.37 15.38
N LEU A 159 2.50 -7.36 15.96
CA LEU A 159 1.11 -7.42 16.39
C LEU A 159 0.33 -6.28 15.73
N ASN A 160 -0.67 -6.62 14.94
CA ASN A 160 -1.68 -5.68 14.46
C ASN A 160 -3.05 -6.12 14.99
N ILE A 161 -3.68 -5.24 15.75
CA ILE A 161 -5.01 -5.42 16.35
C ILE A 161 -5.86 -4.17 16.12
N SER A 162 -5.66 -3.51 14.98
CA SER A 162 -6.38 -2.29 14.62
C SER A 162 -7.88 -2.53 14.41
N GLY A 163 -8.68 -1.50 14.69
CA GLY A 163 -10.15 -1.54 14.59
C GLY A 163 -10.81 -2.46 15.61
N THR A 164 -10.11 -2.85 16.69
CA THR A 164 -10.64 -3.68 17.77
C THR A 164 -11.04 -2.85 19.00
N LYS A 165 -11.75 -3.46 19.96
CA LYS A 165 -12.13 -2.81 21.24
C LYS A 165 -11.01 -2.83 22.29
N LEU A 166 -9.75 -2.82 21.88
CA LEU A 166 -8.63 -2.75 22.81
C LEU A 166 -8.63 -1.38 23.51
N ASN A 167 -8.53 -1.36 24.83
CA ASN A 167 -8.38 -0.15 25.63
C ASN A 167 -7.00 -0.06 26.28
N SER A 168 -6.68 1.11 26.86
CA SER A 168 -5.37 1.42 27.46
C SER A 168 -4.96 0.48 28.59
N ARG A 169 -5.91 -0.03 29.38
CA ARG A 169 -5.63 -1.00 30.46
C ARG A 169 -5.20 -2.34 29.87
N SER A 170 -5.98 -2.87 28.93
CA SER A 170 -5.68 -4.13 28.26
C SER A 170 -4.35 -4.07 27.49
N LEU A 171 -4.05 -2.94 26.84
CA LEU A 171 -2.75 -2.71 26.21
C LEU A 171 -1.61 -2.76 27.25
N GLY A 172 -1.80 -2.13 28.42
CA GLY A 172 -0.79 -2.15 29.48
C GLY A 172 -0.46 -3.55 30.00
N ASP A 173 -1.46 -4.41 30.13
CA ASP A 173 -1.24 -5.80 30.54
C ASP A 173 -0.66 -6.64 29.40
N LEU A 174 -1.02 -6.35 28.15
CA LEU A 174 -0.49 -6.99 26.96
C LEU A 174 1.02 -6.74 26.80
N VAL A 175 1.45 -5.49 26.96
CA VAL A 175 2.87 -5.08 26.86
C VAL A 175 3.74 -5.85 27.85
N LYS A 176 3.23 -6.14 29.07
CA LYS A 176 3.95 -6.95 30.06
C LYS A 176 4.10 -8.41 29.62
N CYS A 177 3.13 -8.93 28.88
CA CYS A 177 3.11 -10.31 28.43
C CYS A 177 3.96 -10.56 27.19
N ILE A 178 4.18 -9.54 26.35
CA ILE A 178 4.86 -9.65 25.05
C ILE A 178 6.01 -8.61 24.93
N PRO A 179 7.01 -8.64 25.83
CA PRO A 179 8.05 -7.61 25.91
C PRO A 179 8.99 -7.57 24.68
N GLN A 180 9.03 -8.62 23.87
CA GLN A 180 9.88 -8.75 22.68
C GLN A 180 9.31 -8.09 21.42
N LEU A 181 8.13 -7.46 21.52
CA LEU A 181 7.42 -6.89 20.38
C LEU A 181 8.27 -5.84 19.65
N LYS A 182 8.32 -5.93 18.32
CA LYS A 182 9.07 -5.04 17.43
C LYS A 182 8.16 -4.13 16.60
N ALA A 183 6.96 -4.58 16.25
CA ALA A 183 6.02 -3.81 15.47
C ALA A 183 4.63 -3.91 16.11
N LEU A 184 3.98 -2.77 16.30
CA LEU A 184 2.67 -2.66 16.91
C LEU A 184 1.77 -1.73 16.10
N ASP A 185 0.60 -2.24 15.74
CA ASP A 185 -0.50 -1.45 15.20
C ASP A 185 -1.74 -1.59 16.10
N ILE A 186 -2.15 -0.46 16.69
CA ILE A 186 -3.35 -0.32 17.53
C ILE A 186 -4.29 0.76 16.98
N SER A 187 -4.20 1.04 15.69
CA SER A 187 -5.00 2.07 15.04
C SER A 187 -6.50 1.84 15.23
N GLU A 188 -7.27 2.91 15.35
CA GLU A 188 -8.73 2.85 15.47
C GLU A 188 -9.24 1.95 16.61
N THR A 189 -8.47 1.85 17.69
CA THR A 189 -8.88 1.18 18.93
C THR A 189 -9.43 2.18 19.95
N GLU A 190 -9.85 1.69 21.12
CA GLU A 190 -10.30 2.51 22.25
C GLU A 190 -9.13 2.94 23.17
N VAL A 191 -7.89 2.80 22.72
CA VAL A 191 -6.69 3.22 23.48
C VAL A 191 -6.58 4.75 23.47
N ASP A 192 -6.81 5.36 24.63
CA ASP A 192 -6.65 6.80 24.87
C ASP A 192 -5.30 7.18 25.50
N ASN A 193 -4.51 6.19 25.96
CA ASN A 193 -3.25 6.39 26.64
C ASN A 193 -2.26 5.26 26.34
N ILE A 194 -1.11 5.63 25.76
CA ILE A 194 -0.06 4.70 25.33
C ILE A 194 1.15 4.64 26.29
N CYS A 195 1.13 5.27 27.47
CA CYS A 195 2.27 5.32 28.40
C CYS A 195 2.87 3.95 28.75
N CYS A 196 2.07 2.89 28.70
CA CYS A 196 2.55 1.54 28.93
C CYS A 196 3.62 1.09 27.91
N LEU A 197 3.66 1.67 26.71
CA LEU A 197 4.64 1.35 25.66
C LEU A 197 6.09 1.70 26.07
N LYS A 198 6.30 2.47 27.13
CA LYS A 198 7.63 2.66 27.74
C LYS A 198 8.28 1.34 28.15
N GLY A 199 7.49 0.30 28.43
CA GLY A 199 7.97 -1.06 28.66
C GLY A 199 8.65 -1.69 27.44
N LEU A 200 8.39 -1.19 26.22
CA LEU A 200 8.95 -1.67 24.95
C LEU A 200 10.03 -0.75 24.38
N LYS A 201 10.50 0.25 25.15
CA LYS A 201 11.40 1.31 24.67
C LYS A 201 12.69 0.84 23.99
N GLU A 202 13.19 -0.33 24.39
CA GLU A 202 14.42 -0.92 23.83
C GLU A 202 14.17 -1.86 22.64
N ASN A 203 12.90 -2.15 22.29
CA ASN A 203 12.55 -3.19 21.31
C ASN A 203 11.68 -2.70 20.15
N LEU A 204 10.79 -1.72 20.39
CA LEU A 204 9.82 -1.29 19.39
C LEU A 204 10.51 -0.52 18.24
N ILE A 205 10.29 -1.01 17.03
CA ILE A 205 10.83 -0.50 15.76
C ILE A 205 9.73 0.17 14.94
N ALA A 206 8.51 -0.36 14.96
CA ALA A 206 7.38 0.21 14.24
C ALA A 206 6.18 0.41 15.18
N LEU A 207 5.58 1.60 15.12
CA LEU A 207 4.39 1.95 15.88
C LEU A 207 3.38 2.65 14.97
N VAL A 208 2.15 2.14 14.95
CA VAL A 208 1.01 2.71 14.25
C VAL A 208 -0.11 2.96 15.26
N ILE A 209 -0.47 4.22 15.44
CA ILE A 209 -1.50 4.70 16.38
C ILE A 209 -2.52 5.59 15.66
N HIS A 210 -2.84 5.25 14.42
CA HIS A 210 -3.73 6.04 13.58
C HIS A 210 -5.12 6.18 14.22
N ASN A 211 -5.67 7.40 14.21
CA ASN A 211 -7.03 7.71 14.68
C ASN A 211 -7.36 7.23 16.13
N LEU A 212 -6.37 7.17 17.03
CA LEU A 212 -6.65 6.91 18.45
C LEU A 212 -7.51 8.02 19.07
N PRO A 213 -8.41 7.70 20.02
CA PRO A 213 -9.27 8.65 20.71
C PRO A 213 -8.55 9.43 21.82
N LEU A 214 -7.33 9.91 21.57
CA LEU A 214 -6.55 10.67 22.54
C LEU A 214 -7.31 11.92 23.02
N ASP A 215 -7.16 12.26 24.30
CA ASP A 215 -7.67 13.51 24.86
C ASP A 215 -6.98 14.71 24.19
N ILE A 216 -7.77 15.69 23.74
CA ILE A 216 -7.27 16.84 22.98
C ILE A 216 -6.44 17.81 23.83
N ASN A 217 -6.61 17.80 25.16
CA ASN A 217 -5.98 18.76 26.07
C ASN A 217 -4.69 18.22 26.72
N THR A 218 -4.54 16.90 26.82
CA THR A 218 -3.41 16.27 27.53
C THR A 218 -2.93 14.95 26.90
N GLY A 219 -3.80 14.26 26.16
CA GLY A 219 -3.54 12.94 25.59
C GLY A 219 -2.43 12.97 24.54
N PHE A 220 -2.45 13.95 23.64
CA PHE A 220 -1.41 14.12 22.61
C PHE A 220 -0.02 14.41 23.21
N GLU A 221 0.08 15.26 24.24
CA GLU A 221 1.34 15.52 24.97
C GLU A 221 1.88 14.25 25.64
N THR A 222 0.98 13.49 26.28
CA THR A 222 1.31 12.23 26.96
C THR A 222 1.79 11.16 25.97
N ALA A 223 1.11 11.04 24.83
CA ALA A 223 1.49 10.14 23.76
C ALA A 223 2.86 10.52 23.19
N LEU A 224 3.09 11.80 22.90
CA LEU A 224 4.35 12.27 22.37
C LEU A 224 5.52 12.06 23.34
N THR A 225 5.31 12.35 24.64
CA THR A 225 6.29 12.04 25.69
C THR A 225 6.69 10.58 25.70
N THR A 226 5.72 9.68 25.48
CA THR A 226 5.97 8.23 25.41
C THR A 226 6.74 7.85 24.15
N ILE A 227 6.35 8.39 22.99
CA ILE A 227 7.01 8.13 21.70
C ILE A 227 8.49 8.51 21.76
N LEU A 228 8.81 9.66 22.35
CA LEU A 228 10.19 10.15 22.48
C LEU A 228 11.10 9.22 23.31
N GLU A 229 10.54 8.34 24.14
CA GLU A 229 11.31 7.34 24.88
C GLU A 229 11.62 6.07 24.07
N LEU A 230 10.99 5.87 22.90
CA LEU A 230 11.13 4.66 22.07
C LEU A 230 12.40 4.72 21.20
N LYS A 231 13.51 4.24 21.75
CA LYS A 231 14.87 4.47 21.20
C LYS A 231 15.15 3.82 19.84
N LYS A 232 14.47 2.72 19.52
CA LYS A 232 14.70 1.95 18.28
C LYS A 232 13.67 2.23 17.20
N LEU A 233 12.79 3.21 17.41
CA LEU A 233 11.71 3.51 16.49
C LEU A 233 12.25 3.96 15.13
N ARG A 234 11.77 3.32 14.08
CA ARG A 234 12.09 3.58 12.67
C ARG A 234 10.86 3.94 11.86
N TYR A 235 9.71 3.36 12.21
CA TYR A 235 8.44 3.62 11.56
C TYR A 235 7.45 4.15 12.59
N LEU A 236 6.94 5.34 12.36
CA LEU A 236 5.94 5.96 13.22
C LEU A 236 4.78 6.46 12.37
N ASP A 237 3.58 6.01 12.68
CA ASP A 237 2.34 6.58 12.16
C ASP A 237 1.48 7.07 13.34
N VAL A 238 1.31 8.39 13.40
CA VAL A 238 0.49 9.06 14.41
C VAL A 238 -0.72 9.76 13.79
N SER A 239 -0.99 9.48 12.51
CA SER A 239 -1.98 10.23 11.76
C SER A 239 -3.35 10.23 12.41
N ASN A 240 -4.02 11.38 12.45
CA ASN A 240 -5.33 11.51 13.05
C ASN A 240 -6.14 12.60 12.32
N HIS A 241 -7.13 12.18 11.54
CA HIS A 241 -7.94 13.11 10.74
C HIS A 241 -9.12 13.67 11.51
N ASN A 242 -9.52 12.99 12.58
CA ASN A 242 -10.73 13.30 13.33
C ASN A 242 -10.43 14.15 14.57
N ARG A 243 -9.18 14.14 15.06
CA ARG A 243 -8.75 14.81 16.29
C ARG A 243 -7.31 15.31 16.18
N HIS A 244 -7.06 16.44 16.81
CA HIS A 244 -5.73 17.01 17.01
C HIS A 244 -5.72 17.69 18.38
N ALA A 245 -4.52 18.01 18.88
CA ALA A 245 -4.35 18.76 20.10
C ALA A 245 -5.10 20.11 20.05
N SER A 246 -5.67 20.55 21.17
CA SER A 246 -6.33 21.87 21.26
C SER A 246 -5.34 23.03 21.28
N ILE A 247 -4.11 22.77 21.74
CA ILE A 247 -2.98 23.71 21.79
C ILE A 247 -1.68 23.01 21.40
N ARG A 248 -0.70 23.76 20.88
CA ARG A 248 0.64 23.22 20.61
C ARG A 248 1.40 23.09 21.94
N PHE A 249 1.82 21.88 22.29
CA PHE A 249 2.53 21.62 23.54
C PHE A 249 4.04 21.87 23.43
N PRO A 250 4.73 22.30 24.50
CA PRO A 250 6.19 22.47 24.50
C PRO A 250 6.96 21.19 24.18
N ILE A 251 6.38 20.02 24.45
CA ILE A 251 7.01 18.73 24.11
C ILE A 251 7.23 18.55 22.60
N VAL A 252 6.49 19.28 21.76
CA VAL A 252 6.68 19.30 20.31
C VAL A 252 8.07 19.83 19.95
N ASP A 253 8.57 20.83 20.69
CA ASP A 253 9.90 21.38 20.47
C ASP A 253 10.97 20.29 20.61
N ARG A 254 10.81 19.34 21.55
CA ARG A 254 11.74 18.21 21.72
C ARG A 254 11.67 17.15 20.63
N LEU A 255 10.52 17.01 19.96
CA LEU A 255 10.38 16.14 18.80
C LEU A 255 11.07 16.76 17.58
N VAL A 256 10.99 18.07 17.46
CA VAL A 256 11.53 18.85 16.35
C VAL A 256 13.03 19.11 16.50
N GLU A 257 13.49 19.33 17.74
CA GLU A 257 14.87 19.64 18.10
C GLU A 257 15.70 18.38 18.43
N SER A 258 17.03 18.56 18.45
CA SER A 258 18.05 17.52 18.28
C SER A 258 17.99 16.30 19.22
N GLN A 259 18.40 15.15 18.66
CA GLN A 259 18.71 13.85 19.31
C GLN A 259 17.53 12.96 19.70
N SER A 260 16.29 13.38 19.49
CA SER A 260 15.15 12.46 19.57
C SER A 260 15.04 11.62 18.29
N LEU A 261 14.48 10.41 18.41
CA LEU A 261 14.12 9.50 17.31
C LEU A 261 15.14 9.39 16.14
N GLN A 262 16.44 9.34 16.44
CA GLN A 262 17.50 9.41 15.42
C GLN A 262 17.50 8.26 14.40
N CYS A 263 16.84 7.16 14.71
CA CYS A 263 16.66 6.03 13.81
C CYS A 263 15.40 6.14 12.94
N LEU A 264 14.61 7.22 13.04
CA LEU A 264 13.34 7.32 12.34
C LEU A 264 13.56 7.42 10.83
N GLU A 265 13.00 6.46 10.10
CA GLU A 265 13.07 6.37 8.64
C GLU A 265 11.73 6.76 8.00
N TYR A 266 10.62 6.56 8.70
CA TYR A 266 9.27 6.84 8.25
C TYR A 266 8.47 7.56 9.33
N LEU A 267 7.89 8.69 8.97
CA LEU A 267 6.91 9.40 9.77
C LEU A 267 5.63 9.61 8.97
N ASN A 268 4.50 9.09 9.42
CA ASN A 268 3.19 9.52 8.95
C ASN A 268 2.51 10.38 10.02
N TYR A 269 2.31 11.64 9.68
CA TYR A 269 1.80 12.68 10.55
C TYR A 269 0.57 13.37 9.95
N ASN A 270 -0.15 12.66 9.08
CA ASN A 270 -1.35 13.17 8.43
C ASN A 270 -2.41 13.65 9.46
N GLY A 271 -3.08 14.77 9.17
CA GLY A 271 -4.07 15.42 10.03
C GLY A 271 -3.51 16.44 11.02
N ASN A 272 -2.19 16.63 11.05
CA ASN A 272 -1.48 17.55 11.95
C ASN A 272 -1.82 17.39 13.46
N PRO A 273 -1.78 16.16 14.02
CA PRO A 273 -2.28 15.86 15.36
C PRO A 273 -1.59 16.63 16.51
N PHE A 274 -0.31 16.97 16.36
CA PHE A 274 0.51 17.72 17.32
C PHE A 274 0.67 19.22 16.99
N LEU A 275 -0.09 19.75 16.02
CA LEU A 275 -0.05 21.17 15.60
C LEU A 275 1.35 21.67 15.21
N PHE A 276 2.06 20.90 14.39
CA PHE A 276 3.29 21.33 13.75
C PHE A 276 3.03 22.56 12.89
N THR A 277 3.92 23.54 13.03
CA THR A 277 4.07 24.65 12.10
C THR A 277 4.93 24.22 10.91
N TYR A 278 4.93 25.01 9.84
CA TYR A 278 5.88 24.85 8.74
C TYR A 278 7.34 24.78 9.22
N ARG A 279 7.73 25.65 10.16
CA ARG A 279 9.08 25.69 10.72
C ARG A 279 9.40 24.42 11.51
N ASP A 280 8.42 23.86 12.22
CA ASP A 280 8.59 22.59 12.92
C ASP A 280 8.92 21.46 11.95
N ILE A 281 8.24 21.41 10.80
CA ILE A 281 8.50 20.38 9.79
C ILE A 281 9.89 20.53 9.17
N GLN A 282 10.31 21.76 8.85
CA GLN A 282 11.66 22.03 8.33
C GLN A 282 12.74 21.57 9.31
N ASN A 283 12.65 22.04 10.55
CA ASN A 283 13.58 21.68 11.62
C ASN A 283 13.58 20.16 11.86
N PHE A 284 12.40 19.51 11.83
CA PHE A 284 12.28 18.07 11.98
C PHE A 284 13.04 17.33 10.88
N ILE A 285 12.81 17.69 9.61
CA ILE A 285 13.51 17.08 8.47
C ILE A 285 15.03 17.25 8.58
N GLU A 286 15.49 18.46 8.94
CA GLU A 286 16.92 18.77 9.10
C GLU A 286 17.58 17.96 10.23
N ASN A 287 16.85 17.73 11.33
CA ASN A 287 17.37 17.06 12.52
C ASN A 287 17.23 15.52 12.48
N HIS A 288 16.61 14.95 11.44
CA HIS A 288 16.38 13.50 11.29
C HIS A 288 16.99 12.97 9.98
N PRO A 289 18.31 12.77 9.91
CA PRO A 289 19.02 12.42 8.67
C PRO A 289 18.71 11.01 8.14
N ALA A 290 18.17 10.12 8.98
CA ALA A 290 17.75 8.77 8.56
C ALA A 290 16.36 8.76 7.88
N LEU A 291 15.64 9.88 7.89
CA LEU A 291 14.29 10.00 7.39
C LEU A 291 14.26 9.81 5.86
N LYS A 292 13.37 8.93 5.41
CA LYS A 292 13.16 8.59 3.99
C LYS A 292 11.77 8.97 3.52
N LEU A 293 10.78 9.01 4.42
CA LEU A 293 9.39 9.26 4.07
C LEU A 293 8.68 10.06 5.15
N VAL A 294 7.94 11.09 4.74
CA VAL A 294 7.08 11.91 5.60
C VAL A 294 5.66 12.05 5.03
N GLY A 295 4.64 11.68 5.80
CA GLY A 295 3.23 11.95 5.50
C GLY A 295 2.76 13.26 6.13
N LEU A 296 2.33 14.21 5.30
CA LEU A 296 2.01 15.59 5.70
C LEU A 296 0.61 16.06 5.30
N ILE A 297 -0.27 15.13 4.98
CA ILE A 297 -1.65 15.43 4.60
C ILE A 297 -2.34 16.24 5.67
N GLY A 298 -3.12 17.27 5.30
CA GLY A 298 -3.90 18.04 6.27
C GLY A 298 -3.08 18.93 7.20
N CYS A 299 -1.77 19.08 6.96
CA CYS A 299 -0.96 20.11 7.59
C CYS A 299 -1.21 21.47 6.92
N ALA A 300 -1.38 22.52 7.72
CA ALA A 300 -1.32 23.88 7.22
C ALA A 300 0.05 24.10 6.54
N ASP A 301 0.09 24.95 5.51
CA ASP A 301 1.32 25.27 4.78
C ASP A 301 1.99 24.12 4.02
N LEU A 302 1.25 23.05 3.70
CA LEU A 302 1.71 21.92 2.87
C LEU A 302 2.48 22.36 1.62
N TRP A 303 2.05 23.46 0.97
CA TRP A 303 2.72 24.00 -0.22
C TRP A 303 4.10 24.59 0.05
N ALA A 304 4.28 25.26 1.19
CA ALA A 304 5.60 25.74 1.59
C ALA A 304 6.52 24.55 1.88
N VAL A 305 5.98 23.52 2.55
CA VAL A 305 6.75 22.30 2.86
C VAL A 305 7.16 21.55 1.59
N ILE A 306 6.26 21.36 0.62
CA ILE A 306 6.56 20.67 -0.64
C ILE A 306 7.70 21.37 -1.40
N ASN A 307 7.68 22.72 -1.45
CA ASN A 307 8.73 23.49 -2.12
C ASN A 307 10.08 23.34 -1.42
N GLU A 308 10.11 23.19 -0.10
CA GLU A 308 11.33 22.96 0.67
C GLU A 308 11.81 21.51 0.63
N THR A 309 10.92 20.52 0.58
CA THR A 309 11.34 19.12 0.44
C THR A 309 12.00 18.84 -0.90
N ALA A 310 11.79 19.70 -1.91
CA ALA A 310 12.62 19.70 -3.11
C ALA A 310 14.12 19.94 -2.83
N LYS A 311 14.48 20.57 -1.70
CA LYS A 311 15.88 20.69 -1.22
C LYS A 311 16.40 19.38 -0.62
N TYR A 312 15.52 18.45 -0.27
CA TYR A 312 15.82 17.17 0.36
C TYR A 312 15.41 16.01 -0.57
N PRO A 313 16.13 15.78 -1.69
CA PRO A 313 15.71 14.85 -2.75
C PRO A 313 15.61 13.38 -2.29
N ASN A 314 16.21 13.04 -1.15
CA ASN A 314 16.16 11.70 -0.57
C ASN A 314 14.92 11.45 0.30
N ILE A 315 14.09 12.48 0.54
CA ILE A 315 12.90 12.40 1.39
C ILE A 315 11.65 12.40 0.52
N MET A 316 10.88 11.33 0.60
CA MET A 316 9.58 11.21 -0.06
C MET A 316 8.47 11.84 0.81
N VAL A 317 7.72 12.79 0.25
CA VAL A 317 6.54 13.36 0.93
C VAL A 317 5.25 12.75 0.38
N SER A 318 4.39 12.20 1.25
CA SER A 318 3.05 11.72 0.85
C SER A 318 1.97 12.78 1.19
N CYS A 319 1.27 13.32 0.18
CA CYS A 319 0.38 14.50 0.29
C CYS A 319 -1.14 14.24 0.09
N LEU A 320 -1.60 13.00 0.19
CA LEU A 320 -2.89 12.49 -0.29
C LEU A 320 -4.28 12.80 0.37
N ALA A 321 -4.56 13.83 1.18
CA ALA A 321 -5.97 14.07 1.64
C ALA A 321 -6.41 15.52 1.93
N ILE A 322 -6.15 16.45 1.00
CA ILE A 322 -6.85 17.76 0.94
C ILE A 322 -7.89 17.80 -0.19
N ILE A 323 -7.99 16.72 -0.96
CA ILE A 323 -8.68 16.70 -2.25
C ILE A 323 -10.20 16.66 -2.08
N ASN A 324 -10.72 15.97 -1.05
CA ASN A 324 -12.16 15.95 -0.78
C ASN A 324 -12.69 17.23 -0.12
N SER A 325 -11.87 18.04 0.55
CA SER A 325 -12.33 19.24 1.27
C SER A 325 -12.23 20.54 0.47
N THR A 326 -11.26 20.66 -0.45
CA THR A 326 -11.00 21.93 -1.16
C THR A 326 -11.41 21.95 -2.64
N LYS A 327 -11.74 20.79 -3.23
CA LYS A 327 -12.06 20.64 -4.67
C LYS A 327 -11.00 21.25 -5.61
N ARG A 328 -9.71 21.32 -5.21
CA ARG A 328 -8.62 21.92 -6.01
C ARG A 328 -7.84 20.87 -6.81
N PHE A 329 -8.54 20.09 -7.62
CA PHE A 329 -7.98 18.96 -8.38
C PHE A 329 -6.92 19.38 -9.41
N LYS A 330 -7.14 20.49 -10.14
CA LYS A 330 -6.15 21.05 -11.10
C LYS A 330 -4.80 21.34 -10.47
N LEU A 331 -4.82 21.99 -9.31
CA LEU A 331 -3.60 22.38 -8.61
C LEU A 331 -2.84 21.14 -8.15
N CYS A 332 -3.54 20.16 -7.58
CA CYS A 332 -2.94 18.89 -7.17
C CYS A 332 -2.25 18.18 -8.33
N TYR A 333 -2.93 18.06 -9.47
CA TYR A 333 -2.36 17.49 -10.69
C TYR A 333 -1.11 18.25 -11.16
N THR A 334 -1.14 19.58 -11.11
CA THR A 334 -0.01 20.40 -11.55
C THR A 334 1.23 20.21 -10.65
N ILE A 335 1.05 20.05 -9.33
CA ILE A 335 2.18 19.76 -8.43
C ILE A 335 2.70 18.34 -8.60
N THR A 336 1.83 17.34 -8.73
CA THR A 336 2.30 15.97 -8.97
C THR A 336 3.09 15.87 -10.26
N CYS A 337 2.73 16.63 -11.31
CA CYS A 337 3.55 16.73 -12.52
C CYS A 337 4.95 17.28 -12.22
N ARG A 338 5.08 18.34 -11.42
CA ARG A 338 6.40 18.87 -11.01
C ARG A 338 7.21 17.86 -10.17
N ASN A 339 6.56 17.09 -9.32
CA ASN A 339 7.23 16.05 -8.54
C ASN A 339 7.79 14.92 -9.43
N LEU A 340 7.08 14.57 -10.52
CA LEU A 340 7.57 13.64 -11.54
C LEU A 340 8.76 14.21 -12.34
N GLU A 341 8.84 15.53 -12.53
CA GLU A 341 10.00 16.17 -13.17
C GLU A 341 11.25 16.14 -12.28
N LEU A 342 11.08 16.26 -10.96
CA LEU A 342 12.16 16.44 -9.99
C LEU A 342 12.66 15.13 -9.37
N SER A 343 11.83 14.09 -9.35
CA SER A 343 12.17 12.80 -8.77
C SER A 343 12.29 11.74 -9.85
N ASN A 344 13.18 10.77 -9.61
CA ASN A 344 13.36 9.58 -10.43
C ASN A 344 13.04 8.30 -9.61
N HIS A 345 12.44 8.46 -8.42
CA HIS A 345 12.17 7.36 -7.52
C HIS A 345 10.85 6.67 -7.90
N PRO A 346 10.85 5.39 -8.25
CA PRO A 346 9.68 4.72 -8.80
C PRO A 346 8.44 4.68 -7.88
N VAL A 347 8.62 4.67 -6.55
CA VAL A 347 7.50 4.75 -5.59
C VAL A 347 6.87 6.15 -5.57
N ILE A 348 7.67 7.21 -5.73
CA ILE A 348 7.18 8.60 -5.85
C ILE A 348 6.33 8.71 -7.11
N TRP A 349 6.79 8.07 -8.18
CA TRP A 349 6.11 8.05 -9.46
C TRP A 349 4.76 7.36 -9.39
N LYS A 350 4.69 6.17 -8.77
CA LYS A 350 3.42 5.46 -8.55
C LYS A 350 2.41 6.32 -7.79
N LEU A 351 2.81 6.86 -6.64
CA LEU A 351 1.92 7.67 -5.80
C LEU A 351 1.46 8.95 -6.50
N ALA A 352 2.34 9.58 -7.29
CA ALA A 352 1.98 10.76 -8.06
C ALA A 352 0.97 10.45 -9.18
N LEU A 353 1.07 9.29 -9.83
CA LEU A 353 0.20 8.89 -10.93
C LEU A 353 -1.18 8.43 -10.47
N ASP A 354 -1.25 7.61 -9.43
CA ASP A 354 -2.52 7.20 -8.83
C ASP A 354 -3.33 8.45 -8.44
N LEU A 355 -2.63 9.45 -7.87
CA LEU A 355 -3.22 10.72 -7.50
C LEU A 355 -3.65 11.60 -8.69
N GLN A 356 -2.85 11.61 -9.76
CA GLN A 356 -3.20 12.32 -10.98
C GLN A 356 -4.43 11.74 -11.66
N ASN A 357 -4.54 10.41 -11.68
CA ASN A 357 -5.69 9.72 -12.24
C ASN A 357 -6.97 10.07 -11.47
N ASP A 358 -6.92 10.00 -10.13
CA ASP A 358 -8.03 10.41 -9.27
C ASP A 358 -8.39 11.88 -9.44
N CYS A 359 -7.39 12.76 -9.63
CA CYS A 359 -7.63 14.18 -9.88
C CYS A 359 -8.35 14.43 -11.20
N ILE A 360 -7.97 13.73 -12.29
CA ILE A 360 -8.61 13.91 -13.60
C ILE A 360 -10.10 13.54 -13.52
N GLU A 361 -10.49 12.51 -12.78
CA GLU A 361 -11.88 12.07 -12.62
C GLU A 361 -12.79 13.15 -12.00
N HIS A 362 -12.21 14.11 -11.28
CA HIS A 362 -12.95 15.13 -10.54
C HIS A 362 -12.71 16.56 -11.03
N MET A 363 -11.86 16.75 -12.05
CA MET A 363 -11.65 18.06 -12.68
C MET A 363 -12.83 18.44 -13.59
N SER A 364 -13.10 19.74 -13.68
CA SER A 364 -13.96 20.28 -14.73
C SER A 364 -13.29 20.19 -16.10
N LYS A 365 -14.09 20.20 -17.17
CA LYS A 365 -13.57 20.15 -18.55
C LYS A 365 -12.57 21.28 -18.85
N THR A 366 -12.80 22.48 -18.30
CA THR A 366 -11.89 23.62 -18.43
C THR A 366 -10.55 23.36 -17.75
N GLU A 367 -10.53 22.75 -16.56
CA GLU A 367 -9.30 22.42 -15.85
C GLU A 367 -8.50 21.33 -16.58
N ILE A 368 -9.20 20.32 -17.12
CA ILE A 368 -8.59 19.28 -17.97
C ILE A 368 -7.94 19.92 -19.20
N ASP A 369 -8.61 20.87 -19.85
CA ASP A 369 -8.09 21.59 -21.02
C ASP A 369 -6.82 22.39 -20.67
N GLU A 370 -6.82 23.12 -19.55
CA GLU A 370 -5.68 23.91 -19.10
C GLU A 370 -4.47 23.04 -18.75
N VAL A 371 -4.71 21.90 -18.09
CA VAL A 371 -3.67 20.93 -17.73
C VAL A 371 -3.12 20.21 -18.96
N GLY A 372 -3.99 19.77 -19.88
CA GLY A 372 -3.60 19.13 -21.13
C GLY A 372 -2.84 20.07 -22.07
N SER A 373 -3.05 21.38 -21.94
CA SER A 373 -2.30 22.41 -22.66
C SER A 373 -0.90 22.67 -22.10
N ASN A 374 -0.57 22.16 -20.92
CA ASN A 374 0.74 22.36 -20.29
C ASN A 374 1.78 21.39 -20.88
N SER A 375 2.78 21.95 -21.57
CA SER A 375 3.84 21.18 -22.22
C SER A 375 4.64 20.27 -21.27
N SER A 376 4.90 20.74 -20.06
CA SER A 376 5.64 20.00 -19.03
C SER A 376 4.88 18.76 -18.57
N CYS A 377 3.59 18.94 -18.24
CA CYS A 377 2.71 17.85 -17.81
C CYS A 377 2.58 16.77 -18.90
N MET A 378 2.39 17.20 -20.15
CA MET A 378 2.23 16.28 -21.27
C MET A 378 3.50 15.48 -21.56
N LYS A 379 4.67 16.13 -21.55
CA LYS A 379 5.97 15.45 -21.72
C LYS A 379 6.24 14.45 -20.61
N CYS A 380 5.86 14.73 -19.36
CA CYS A 380 6.01 13.79 -18.25
C CYS A 380 5.19 12.51 -18.45
N LEU A 381 3.93 12.63 -18.90
CA LEU A 381 3.08 11.47 -19.19
C LEU A 381 3.63 10.63 -20.34
N LEU A 382 4.09 11.28 -21.41
CA LEU A 382 4.70 10.61 -22.56
C LEU A 382 6.01 9.91 -22.18
N LYS A 383 6.83 10.57 -21.37
CA LYS A 383 8.05 9.98 -20.79
C LYS A 383 7.73 8.73 -19.99
N TYR A 384 6.74 8.82 -19.10
CA TYR A 384 6.31 7.70 -18.30
C TYR A 384 5.84 6.52 -19.15
N ALA A 385 4.99 6.78 -20.14
CA ALA A 385 4.53 5.74 -21.06
C ALA A 385 5.73 5.06 -21.74
N ALA A 386 6.73 5.82 -22.19
CA ALA A 386 7.95 5.23 -22.73
C ALA A 386 8.70 4.39 -21.68
N GLU A 387 8.83 4.86 -20.45
CA GLU A 387 9.61 4.19 -19.37
C GLU A 387 8.96 2.93 -18.79
N VAL A 388 7.63 2.84 -18.88
CA VAL A 388 6.88 1.62 -18.53
C VAL A 388 6.97 0.60 -19.65
N TYR A 389 6.74 1.02 -20.89
CA TYR A 389 6.45 0.10 -21.98
C TYR A 389 7.63 -0.20 -22.90
N LEU A 390 8.61 0.70 -22.97
CA LEU A 390 9.76 0.59 -23.84
C LEU A 390 11.04 0.23 -23.07
N GLY A 391 11.99 -0.38 -23.78
CA GLY A 391 13.36 -0.55 -23.34
C GLY A 391 14.24 0.61 -23.81
N GLU A 392 15.40 0.75 -23.18
CA GLU A 392 16.37 1.82 -23.47
C GLU A 392 16.81 1.82 -24.95
N SER A 393 17.01 0.65 -25.55
CA SER A 393 17.33 0.52 -26.98
C SER A 393 16.21 1.03 -27.90
N GLU A 394 14.95 0.86 -27.50
CA GLU A 394 13.78 1.28 -28.27
C GLU A 394 13.61 2.80 -28.20
N VAL A 395 13.88 3.39 -27.02
CA VAL A 395 13.87 4.85 -26.82
C VAL A 395 15.03 5.53 -27.53
N ASN A 396 16.24 4.97 -27.48
CA ASN A 396 17.39 5.51 -28.22
C ASN A 396 17.15 5.50 -29.73
N ALA A 397 16.48 4.45 -30.26
CA ALA A 397 16.08 4.39 -31.65
C ALA A 397 15.02 5.47 -32.00
N LEU A 398 14.05 5.72 -31.11
CA LEU A 398 13.06 6.79 -31.28
C LEU A 398 13.70 8.17 -31.35
N ILE A 399 14.60 8.49 -30.40
CA ILE A 399 15.30 9.78 -30.36
C ILE A 399 16.13 9.99 -31.63
N SER A 400 16.84 8.94 -32.08
CA SER A 400 17.66 8.99 -33.30
C SER A 400 16.84 9.20 -34.57
N ALA A 401 15.64 8.61 -34.65
CA ALA A 401 14.80 8.67 -35.85
C ALA A 401 13.96 9.95 -35.97
N HIS A 402 13.54 10.55 -34.84
CA HIS A 402 12.53 11.61 -34.83
C HIS A 402 13.01 12.96 -34.26
N GLY A 403 14.32 13.08 -34.00
CA GLY A 403 14.98 14.34 -33.71
C GLY A 403 15.21 14.59 -32.22
N GLU A 404 16.45 14.96 -31.89
CA GLU A 404 16.91 15.15 -30.51
C GLU A 404 16.23 16.31 -29.77
N GLU A 405 15.80 17.34 -30.50
CA GLU A 405 15.18 18.52 -29.90
C GLU A 405 13.76 18.22 -29.39
N ARG A 406 12.98 17.46 -30.18
CA ARG A 406 11.56 17.12 -29.92
C ARG A 406 11.39 16.08 -28.81
N LEU A 407 12.29 15.10 -28.75
CA LEU A 407 12.26 13.99 -27.78
C LEU A 407 13.32 14.11 -26.68
N SER A 408 13.93 15.29 -26.51
CA SER A 408 14.99 15.56 -25.53
C SER A 408 14.64 15.13 -24.10
N TYR A 409 13.36 15.22 -23.71
CA TYR A 409 12.86 14.84 -22.39
C TYR A 409 12.96 13.32 -22.10
N LEU A 410 13.16 12.49 -23.13
CA LEU A 410 13.40 11.06 -23.00
C LEU A 410 14.87 10.71 -22.70
N ARG A 411 15.82 11.67 -22.72
CA ARG A 411 17.25 11.38 -22.47
C ARG A 411 17.55 10.91 -21.05
N ASN A 412 16.76 11.35 -20.08
CA ASN A 412 16.85 10.89 -18.68
C ASN A 412 15.96 9.66 -18.49
N PHE A 413 16.14 8.65 -19.34
CA PHE A 413 15.34 7.43 -19.40
C PHE A 413 15.61 6.53 -18.20
N LEU A 414 14.57 6.15 -17.47
CA LEU A 414 14.59 5.19 -16.39
C LEU A 414 13.62 4.08 -16.70
N ARG A 415 14.15 2.92 -17.04
CA ARG A 415 13.32 1.75 -17.27
C ARG A 415 12.65 1.33 -15.95
N LEU A 416 11.34 1.56 -15.83
CA LEU A 416 10.59 1.23 -14.62
C LEU A 416 10.32 -0.28 -14.50
N HIS A 417 10.37 -1.00 -15.62
CA HIS A 417 10.35 -2.45 -15.69
C HIS A 417 11.72 -3.02 -16.06
N ASP A 418 12.64 -3.04 -15.09
CA ASP A 418 13.71 -4.04 -15.10
C ASP A 418 13.30 -5.21 -14.19
N ASN A 419 13.61 -6.43 -14.63
CA ASN A 419 13.01 -7.69 -14.16
C ASN A 419 13.28 -8.04 -12.68
N ASP A 420 13.97 -7.19 -11.92
CA ASP A 420 14.42 -7.47 -10.55
C ASP A 420 13.63 -6.78 -9.43
N ASN A 421 12.68 -5.87 -9.72
CA ASN A 421 11.90 -5.20 -8.67
C ASN A 421 10.37 -5.41 -8.80
N ARG A 422 9.84 -6.33 -7.97
CA ARG A 422 8.42 -6.68 -7.85
C ARG A 422 7.51 -5.60 -7.24
N LEU A 423 8.03 -4.41 -6.95
CA LEU A 423 7.24 -3.27 -6.45
C LEU A 423 6.39 -2.59 -7.54
N TYR A 424 6.65 -2.92 -8.81
CA TYR A 424 6.08 -2.21 -9.97
C TYR A 424 4.91 -2.91 -10.66
N SER A 425 4.48 -4.09 -10.21
CA SER A 425 3.44 -4.89 -10.89
C SER A 425 1.99 -4.55 -10.51
N GLU A 426 1.75 -3.44 -9.83
CA GLU A 426 0.41 -3.03 -9.34
C GLU A 426 -0.04 -1.65 -9.83
N LEU A 427 0.77 -0.96 -10.65
CA LEU A 427 0.16 -0.02 -11.57
C LEU A 427 -0.53 -0.91 -12.60
N SER A 428 -1.86 -0.79 -12.76
CA SER A 428 -2.41 -1.29 -14.01
C SER A 428 -1.75 -0.43 -15.08
N ASP A 429 -0.93 -1.05 -15.93
CA ASP A 429 -0.24 -0.39 -17.05
C ASP A 429 -1.21 0.53 -17.84
N GLU A 430 -2.49 0.18 -17.78
CA GLU A 430 -3.68 0.87 -18.30
C GLU A 430 -3.88 2.31 -17.81
N ILE A 431 -3.54 2.68 -16.56
CA ILE A 431 -3.87 3.99 -15.98
C ILE A 431 -3.30 5.15 -16.80
N VAL A 432 -2.03 5.07 -17.22
CA VAL A 432 -1.41 6.20 -17.92
C VAL A 432 -1.92 6.35 -19.35
N ILE A 433 -2.26 5.23 -20.00
CA ILE A 433 -2.91 5.25 -21.31
C ILE A 433 -4.32 5.86 -21.19
N GLU A 434 -5.08 5.49 -20.15
CA GLU A 434 -6.41 6.06 -19.87
C GLU A 434 -6.34 7.57 -19.56
N MET A 435 -5.35 8.01 -18.78
CA MET A 435 -5.12 9.42 -18.50
C MET A 435 -4.80 10.22 -19.76
N MET A 436 -3.89 9.69 -20.60
CA MET A 436 -3.56 10.31 -21.89
C MET A 436 -4.78 10.40 -22.81
N GLN A 437 -5.62 9.37 -22.85
CA GLN A 437 -6.87 9.40 -23.61
C GLN A 437 -7.83 10.48 -23.09
N LYS A 438 -8.03 10.58 -21.77
CA LYS A 438 -8.92 11.58 -21.16
C LYS A 438 -8.46 13.01 -21.47
N LEU A 439 -7.15 13.26 -21.39
CA LEU A 439 -6.57 14.57 -21.74
C LEU A 439 -6.70 14.86 -23.24
N ALA A 440 -6.31 13.92 -24.09
CA ALA A 440 -6.26 14.16 -25.53
C ALA A 440 -7.67 14.23 -26.18
N ASN A 441 -8.67 13.60 -25.57
CA ASN A 441 -10.08 13.69 -25.99
C ASN A 441 -10.77 14.97 -25.47
N SER A 442 -10.11 15.80 -24.66
CA SER A 442 -10.75 16.99 -24.09
C SER A 442 -11.00 18.06 -25.15
N ARG A 443 -10.00 18.37 -26.00
CA ARG A 443 -10.07 19.29 -27.16
C ARG A 443 -9.03 19.03 -28.27
N PRO A 444 -9.30 19.47 -29.52
CA PRO A 444 -8.38 19.34 -30.66
C PRO A 444 -6.95 19.88 -30.43
N HIS A 445 -6.79 21.03 -29.79
CA HIS A 445 -5.46 21.62 -29.55
C HIS A 445 -4.62 20.86 -28.51
N VAL A 446 -5.26 20.18 -27.55
CA VAL A 446 -4.56 19.30 -26.60
C VAL A 446 -4.04 18.05 -27.31
N CYS A 447 -4.81 17.52 -28.27
CA CYS A 447 -4.37 16.46 -29.16
C CYS A 447 -3.18 16.90 -30.03
N GLU A 448 -3.22 18.12 -30.58
CA GLU A 448 -2.11 18.70 -31.34
C GLU A 448 -0.82 18.79 -30.50
N ASN A 449 -0.93 19.14 -29.21
CA ASN A 449 0.21 19.12 -28.29
C ASN A 449 0.79 17.72 -28.10
N VAL A 450 -0.04 16.68 -27.93
CA VAL A 450 0.42 15.28 -27.83
C VAL A 450 1.23 14.91 -29.07
N VAL A 451 0.74 15.29 -30.27
CA VAL A 451 1.45 15.07 -31.53
C VAL A 451 2.76 15.86 -31.52
N ASN A 452 2.74 17.17 -31.24
CA ASN A 452 3.92 18.02 -31.27
C ASN A 452 5.05 17.53 -30.35
N TYR A 453 4.72 16.91 -29.22
CA TYR A 453 5.71 16.37 -28.28
C TYR A 453 6.14 14.92 -28.56
N GLY A 454 5.75 14.35 -29.70
CA GLY A 454 6.22 13.02 -30.13
C GLY A 454 5.35 11.86 -29.63
N GLY A 455 4.14 12.14 -29.17
CA GLY A 455 3.23 11.13 -28.63
C GLY A 455 2.82 10.08 -29.65
N TYR A 456 2.71 10.44 -30.94
CA TYR A 456 2.40 9.49 -32.01
C TYR A 456 3.51 8.43 -32.15
N GLU A 457 4.76 8.87 -32.19
CA GLU A 457 5.93 8.02 -32.36
C GLU A 457 6.12 7.10 -31.15
N ILE A 458 5.98 7.64 -29.94
CA ILE A 458 6.08 6.89 -28.68
C ILE A 458 4.98 5.83 -28.60
N LEU A 459 3.71 6.21 -28.79
CA LEU A 459 2.59 5.27 -28.71
C LEU A 459 2.65 4.20 -29.81
N THR A 460 3.07 4.58 -31.02
CA THR A 460 3.27 3.62 -32.11
C THR A 460 4.36 2.60 -31.76
N LYS A 461 5.47 3.07 -31.15
CA LYS A 461 6.54 2.17 -30.72
C LYS A 461 6.08 1.27 -29.57
N ILE A 462 5.32 1.80 -28.61
CA ILE A 462 4.71 1.02 -27.53
C ILE A 462 3.82 -0.07 -28.12
N LEU A 463 2.94 0.27 -29.06
CA LEU A 463 2.09 -0.71 -29.74
C LEU A 463 2.91 -1.78 -30.47
N GLN A 464 3.94 -1.39 -31.23
CA GLN A 464 4.82 -2.34 -31.91
C GLN A 464 5.50 -3.29 -30.91
N VAL A 465 6.03 -2.75 -29.83
CA VAL A 465 6.74 -3.51 -28.79
C VAL A 465 5.77 -4.42 -28.03
N SER A 466 4.59 -3.96 -27.65
CA SER A 466 3.55 -4.75 -26.99
C SER A 466 3.01 -5.87 -27.89
N LEU A 467 2.84 -5.61 -29.20
CA LEU A 467 2.50 -6.64 -30.19
C LEU A 467 3.60 -7.69 -30.34
N THR A 468 4.86 -7.28 -30.28
CA THR A 468 6.03 -8.18 -30.40
C THR A 468 6.25 -8.99 -29.12
N LYS A 469 5.94 -8.42 -27.95
CA LYS A 469 6.09 -9.06 -26.62
C LYS A 469 4.87 -9.88 -26.19
N GLN A 470 3.77 -9.90 -26.97
CA GLN A 470 2.48 -10.53 -26.62
C GLN A 470 1.89 -10.09 -25.27
N ILE A 471 2.28 -8.92 -24.77
CA ILE A 471 1.70 -8.30 -23.57
C ILE A 471 0.51 -7.46 -24.06
N ILE A 472 -0.66 -8.08 -24.24
CA ILE A 472 -1.84 -7.38 -24.75
C ILE A 472 -2.94 -7.41 -23.69
N SER A 473 -3.23 -6.24 -23.10
CA SER A 473 -4.54 -5.99 -22.49
C SER A 473 -5.59 -5.78 -23.60
N PRO A 474 -6.81 -6.35 -23.51
CA PRO A 474 -7.89 -6.16 -24.48
C PRO A 474 -8.25 -4.69 -24.77
N ARG A 475 -7.90 -3.74 -23.90
CA ARG A 475 -8.15 -2.30 -24.10
C ARG A 475 -7.12 -1.59 -24.98
N PHE A 476 -5.96 -2.19 -25.26
CA PHE A 476 -5.04 -1.67 -26.29
C PHE A 476 -5.69 -1.68 -27.69
N TYR A 477 -6.61 -2.63 -27.94
CA TYR A 477 -7.43 -2.62 -29.15
C TYR A 477 -8.47 -1.48 -29.17
N TYR A 478 -8.86 -0.92 -28.03
CA TYR A 478 -9.68 0.30 -27.95
C TYR A 478 -8.86 1.58 -28.17
N PHE A 479 -7.53 1.49 -28.22
CA PHE A 479 -6.70 2.48 -28.91
C PHE A 479 -6.84 2.39 -30.45
N LYS A 480 -7.72 1.53 -31.00
CA LYS A 480 -8.32 1.79 -32.31
C LYS A 480 -9.22 3.02 -32.19
N PHE A 481 -8.59 4.18 -32.41
CA PHE A 481 -9.14 5.31 -33.14
C PHE A 481 -10.60 5.64 -32.83
N ASN A 482 -10.84 6.21 -31.65
CA ASN A 482 -12.07 6.95 -31.41
C ASN A 482 -12.18 8.09 -32.45
N TYR A 483 -13.37 8.24 -33.04
CA TYR A 483 -13.70 9.03 -34.25
C TYR A 483 -13.15 10.48 -34.32
N HIS A 484 -12.70 11.05 -33.20
CA HIS A 484 -12.09 12.39 -33.15
C HIS A 484 -10.58 12.42 -33.43
N PHE A 485 -9.83 11.38 -33.04
CA PHE A 485 -8.37 11.31 -33.27
C PHE A 485 -8.03 11.08 -34.75
N THR A 486 -8.87 10.29 -35.43
CA THR A 486 -8.72 9.95 -36.85
C THR A 486 -9.01 11.15 -37.77
N ASN A 487 -9.98 12.01 -37.42
CA ASN A 487 -10.35 13.15 -38.28
C ASN A 487 -9.31 14.27 -38.27
N ILE A 488 -8.57 14.48 -37.18
CA ILE A 488 -7.47 15.47 -37.14
C ILE A 488 -6.25 14.92 -37.89
N MET A 489 -5.96 13.62 -37.78
CA MET A 489 -4.85 12.94 -38.47
C MET A 489 -5.01 12.81 -39.99
N PHE A 490 -6.19 13.06 -40.56
CA PHE A 490 -6.42 13.13 -42.01
C PHE A 490 -6.51 14.57 -42.56
N THR A 491 -6.41 15.58 -41.69
CA THR A 491 -6.53 17.01 -42.07
C THR A 491 -5.23 17.81 -41.84
N ILE A 492 -4.17 17.15 -41.36
CA ILE A 492 -2.77 17.63 -41.34
C ILE A 492 -1.99 16.67 -42.23
#